data_AF-A0A193QKT3-F1
#
_entry.id   AF-A0A193QKT3-F1
#
_cell.length_a   1.000
_cell.length_b   1.000
_cell.length_c   1.000
_cell.angle_alpha   90.00
_cell.angle_beta   90.00
_cell.angle_gamma   90.00
#
_symmetry.space_group_name_H-M   'P 1'
#
loop_
_entity.id
_entity.type
_entity.pdbx_description
1 polymer ?
#
loop_
_entity_poly.entity_id
_entity_poly.type
_entity_poly.pdbx_seq_one_letter_code
_entity_poly.pdbx_strand_id
1 'polypeptide(L)'
;MTDIYHQLTRHDFCQMDTDSLTEVRNQYSDAFDGIMAAPRAMGSMAFWARSSDEYSDEQAFEDYQAVAESLMYLPRIAEAFKFNAIDADFELRCREGFPVSHHTQTITQIKTEDAA
;
A
#
# COMPACT_ATOMS: atom_id res chain seq x y z
N MET A 1 19.06 7.40 -0.39
CA MET A 1 18.53 6.10 0.07
C MET A 1 17.12 6.02 -0.50
N THR A 2 16.87 5.07 -1.41
CA THR A 2 15.59 5.02 -2.15
C THR A 2 14.51 4.49 -1.21
N ASP A 3 13.49 5.32 -0.92
CA ASP A 3 12.33 4.94 -0.10
C ASP A 3 11.69 3.65 -0.65
N ILE A 4 11.27 2.75 0.24
CA ILE A 4 10.61 1.48 -0.12
C ILE A 4 9.38 1.72 -0.98
N TYR A 5 8.70 2.85 -0.78
CA TYR A 5 7.61 3.30 -1.65
C TYR A 5 8.05 3.32 -3.13
N HIS A 6 9.13 4.04 -3.45
CA HIS A 6 9.61 4.19 -4.83
C HIS A 6 10.10 2.87 -5.44
N GLN A 7 10.53 1.91 -4.62
CA GLN A 7 10.93 0.57 -5.10
C GLN A 7 9.73 -0.32 -5.44
N LEU A 8 8.59 -0.10 -4.78
CA LEU A 8 7.38 -0.89 -4.96
C LEU A 8 6.39 -0.27 -5.94
N THR A 9 6.53 1.03 -6.24
CA THR A 9 5.74 1.71 -7.26
C THR A 9 6.09 1.19 -8.66
N ARG A 10 5.07 0.83 -9.43
CA ARG A 10 5.21 0.46 -10.85
C ARG A 10 4.88 1.63 -11.77
N HIS A 11 5.47 1.62 -12.96
CA HIS A 11 5.33 2.69 -13.96
C HIS A 11 4.95 2.17 -15.36
N ASP A 12 4.76 0.87 -15.53
CA ASP A 12 4.59 0.18 -16.81
C ASP A 12 3.13 -0.21 -17.12
N PHE A 13 2.16 0.27 -16.33
CA PHE A 13 0.74 -0.08 -16.48
C PHE A 13 0.16 0.23 -17.87
N CYS A 14 0.65 1.25 -18.56
CA CYS A 14 0.22 1.60 -19.91
C CYS A 14 0.58 0.53 -20.96
N GLN A 15 1.53 -0.36 -20.66
CA GLN A 15 1.98 -1.43 -21.57
C GLN A 15 1.23 -2.74 -21.37
N MET A 16 0.41 -2.85 -20.31
CA MET A 16 -0.33 -4.07 -19.98
C MET A 16 -1.68 -4.15 -20.72
N ASP A 17 -2.11 -5.37 -21.07
CA ASP A 17 -3.47 -5.60 -21.57
C ASP A 17 -4.52 -5.38 -20.46
N THR A 18 -5.79 -5.21 -20.85
CA THR A 18 -6.87 -4.82 -19.95
C THR A 18 -7.19 -5.87 -18.88
N ASP A 19 -7.10 -7.17 -19.22
CA ASP A 19 -7.40 -8.24 -18.28
C ASP A 19 -6.30 -8.33 -17.22
N SER A 20 -5.03 -8.33 -17.66
CA SER A 20 -3.87 -8.29 -16.75
C SER A 20 -3.87 -7.03 -15.87
N LEU A 21 -4.25 -5.87 -16.40
CA LEU A 21 -4.31 -4.62 -15.64
C LEU A 21 -5.41 -4.66 -14.57
N THR A 22 -6.55 -5.26 -14.88
CA THR A 22 -7.66 -5.48 -13.93
C THR A 22 -7.24 -6.41 -12.79
N GLU A 23 -6.55 -7.50 -13.13
CA GLU A 23 -6.04 -8.44 -12.15
C GLU A 23 -5.02 -7.78 -11.21
N VAL A 24 -4.05 -7.04 -11.76
CA VAL A 24 -3.03 -6.35 -10.97
C VAL A 24 -3.64 -5.26 -10.08
N ARG A 25 -4.63 -4.49 -10.56
CA ARG A 25 -5.38 -3.55 -9.72
C ARG A 25 -6.01 -4.27 -8.51
N ASN A 26 -6.68 -5.39 -8.73
CA ASN A 26 -7.32 -6.16 -7.65
C ASN A 26 -6.28 -6.69 -6.66
N GLN A 27 -5.18 -7.28 -7.16
CA GLN A 27 -4.10 -7.80 -6.31
C GLN A 27 -3.50 -6.71 -5.43
N TYR A 28 -3.23 -5.51 -5.95
CA TYR A 28 -2.73 -4.40 -5.14
C TYR A 28 -3.75 -3.90 -4.11
N SER A 29 -5.04 -3.86 -4.46
CA SER A 29 -6.11 -3.49 -3.53
C SER A 29 -6.23 -4.51 -2.39
N ASP A 30 -6.30 -5.80 -2.71
CA ASP A 30 -6.42 -6.88 -1.72
C ASP A 30 -5.19 -6.93 -0.81
N ALA A 31 -4.00 -6.73 -1.39
CA ALA A 31 -2.75 -6.67 -0.62
C ALA A 31 -2.71 -5.45 0.32
N PHE A 32 -3.22 -4.29 -0.11
CA PHE A 32 -3.38 -3.13 0.77
C PHE A 32 -4.31 -3.44 1.94
N ASP A 33 -5.46 -4.05 1.69
CA ASP A 33 -6.42 -4.41 2.73
C ASP A 33 -5.83 -5.43 3.72
N GLY A 34 -5.09 -6.43 3.21
CA GLY A 34 -4.36 -7.39 4.04
C GLY A 34 -3.29 -6.74 4.92
N ILE A 35 -2.52 -5.80 4.37
CA ILE A 35 -1.55 -5.00 5.14
C ILE A 35 -2.28 -4.19 6.21
N MET A 36 -3.41 -3.56 5.90
CA MET A 36 -4.18 -2.76 6.87
C MET A 36 -4.84 -3.61 7.96
N ALA A 37 -5.12 -4.88 7.69
CA ALA A 37 -5.63 -5.82 8.70
C ALA A 37 -4.58 -6.13 9.79
N ALA A 38 -3.28 -6.12 9.45
CA ALA A 38 -2.22 -6.45 10.39
C ALA A 38 -2.09 -5.45 11.56
N PRO A 39 -2.01 -4.11 11.35
CA PRO A 39 -2.07 -3.13 12.44
C PRO A 39 -3.31 -3.24 13.32
N ARG A 40 -4.47 -3.55 12.72
CA ARG A 40 -5.71 -3.76 13.48
C ARG A 40 -5.60 -4.96 14.41
N ALA A 41 -5.09 -6.08 13.91
CA ALA A 41 -4.84 -7.28 14.70
C ALA A 41 -3.79 -7.03 15.79
N MET A 42 -2.69 -6.36 15.47
CA MET A 42 -1.64 -5.98 16.42
C MET A 42 -2.19 -5.11 17.55
N GLY A 43 -3.00 -4.10 17.24
CA GLY A 43 -3.66 -3.27 18.25
C GLY A 43 -4.62 -4.06 19.15
N SER A 44 -5.35 -5.02 18.56
CA SER A 44 -6.23 -5.91 19.33
C SER A 44 -5.44 -6.82 20.27
N MET A 45 -4.34 -7.43 19.79
CA MET A 45 -3.49 -8.29 20.61
C MET A 45 -2.86 -7.50 21.77
N ALA A 46 -2.26 -6.33 21.50
CA ALA A 46 -1.66 -5.48 22.52
C ALA A 46 -2.67 -5.05 23.59
N PHE A 47 -3.93 -4.80 23.20
CA PHE A 47 -5.01 -4.47 24.14
C PHE A 47 -5.36 -5.64 25.07
N TRP A 48 -5.51 -6.85 24.52
CA TRP A 48 -5.92 -8.03 25.29
C TRP A 48 -4.79 -8.68 26.07
N ALA A 49 -3.53 -8.52 25.64
CA ALA A 49 -2.37 -9.10 26.30
C ALA A 49 -2.24 -8.64 27.76
N ARG A 50 -2.63 -7.40 28.07
CA ARG A 50 -2.67 -6.85 29.43
C ARG A 50 -3.72 -7.51 30.34
N SER A 51 -4.66 -8.26 29.76
CA SER A 51 -5.73 -8.96 30.49
C SER A 51 -5.39 -10.43 30.77
N SER A 52 -4.18 -10.89 30.40
CA SER A 52 -3.71 -12.25 30.63
C SER A 52 -2.70 -12.29 31.77
N ASP A 53 -2.99 -13.08 32.80
CA ASP A 53 -2.06 -13.31 33.93
C ASP A 53 -0.84 -14.16 33.51
N GLU A 54 -0.89 -14.82 32.35
CA GLU A 54 0.19 -15.65 31.81
C GLU A 54 1.15 -14.87 30.89
N TYR A 55 0.89 -13.58 30.67
CA TYR A 55 1.68 -12.74 29.77
C TYR A 55 2.75 -11.99 30.54
N SER A 56 4.02 -12.38 30.35
CA SER A 56 5.15 -11.78 31.06
C SER A 56 5.50 -10.40 30.51
N ASP A 57 6.10 -9.55 31.34
CA ASP A 57 6.59 -8.23 30.94
C ASP A 57 7.64 -8.30 29.81
N GLU A 58 8.44 -9.39 29.77
CA GLU A 58 9.44 -9.63 28.73
C GLU A 58 8.78 -9.95 27.38
N GLN A 59 7.80 -10.86 27.37
CA GLN A 59 7.03 -11.18 26.16
C GLN A 59 6.26 -9.95 25.65
N ALA A 60 5.71 -9.15 26.56
CA ALA A 60 5.04 -7.90 26.24
C ALA A 60 5.96 -6.90 25.54
N PHE A 61 7.21 -6.80 26.01
CA PHE A 61 8.20 -5.91 25.43
C PHE A 61 8.64 -6.36 24.03
N GLU A 62 8.93 -7.65 23.85
CA GLU A 62 9.33 -8.22 22.55
C GLU A 62 8.22 -8.06 21.50
N ASP A 63 6.98 -8.39 21.87
CA ASP A 63 5.84 -8.26 20.97
C ASP A 63 5.57 -6.79 20.63
N TYR A 64 5.69 -5.87 21.59
CA TYR A 64 5.56 -4.44 21.34
C TYR A 64 6.65 -3.93 20.38
N GLN A 65 7.89 -4.39 20.52
CA GLN A 65 8.97 -4.04 19.62
C GLN A 65 8.67 -4.55 18.18
N ALA A 66 8.23 -5.79 18.02
CA ALA A 66 7.87 -6.35 16.72
C ALA A 66 6.69 -5.59 16.05
N VAL A 67 5.70 -5.18 16.85
CA VAL A 67 4.59 -4.32 16.38
C VAL A 67 5.11 -2.96 15.94
N ALA A 68 5.97 -2.33 16.74
CA ALA A 68 6.54 -1.02 16.43
C ALA A 68 7.38 -1.06 15.14
N GLU A 69 8.24 -2.07 15.00
CA GLU A 69 9.05 -2.28 13.78
C GLU A 69 8.16 -2.48 12.55
N SER A 70 7.10 -3.29 12.66
CA SER A 70 6.13 -3.47 11.57
C SER A 70 5.46 -2.15 11.18
N LEU A 71 5.05 -1.34 12.16
CA LEU A 71 4.43 -0.04 11.94
C LEU A 71 5.36 1.00 11.31
N MET A 72 6.70 0.83 11.38
CA MET A 72 7.63 1.71 10.66
C MET A 72 7.58 1.52 9.15
N TYR A 73 7.31 0.31 8.65
CA TYR A 73 7.38 -0.02 7.22
C TYR A 73 6.02 -0.20 6.56
N LEU A 74 5.06 -0.81 7.26
CA LEU A 74 3.74 -1.14 6.70
C LEU A 74 3.01 0.06 6.07
N PRO A 75 3.01 1.28 6.65
CA PRO A 75 2.35 2.42 6.04
C PRO A 75 2.91 2.78 4.65
N ARG A 76 4.24 2.80 4.49
CA ARG A 76 4.87 3.14 3.19
C ARG A 76 4.60 2.07 2.12
N ILE A 77 4.58 0.80 2.52
CA ILE A 77 4.21 -0.31 1.63
C ILE A 77 2.74 -0.19 1.21
N ALA A 78 1.85 0.10 2.17
CA ALA A 78 0.43 0.29 1.92
C ALA A 78 0.19 1.47 0.96
N GLU A 79 0.88 2.59 1.15
CA GLU A 79 0.82 3.74 0.24
C GLU A 79 1.23 3.37 -1.19
N ALA A 80 2.29 2.58 -1.36
CA ALA A 80 2.73 2.14 -2.69
C ALA A 80 1.68 1.28 -3.38
N PHE A 81 1.06 0.35 -2.65
CA PHE A 81 0.02 -0.52 -3.23
C PHE A 81 -1.24 0.26 -3.57
N LYS A 82 -1.65 1.19 -2.70
CA LYS A 82 -2.78 2.09 -2.99
C LYS A 82 -2.50 2.96 -4.21
N PHE A 83 -1.30 3.51 -4.33
CA PHE A 83 -0.90 4.30 -5.50
C PHE A 83 -0.97 3.46 -6.78
N ASN A 84 -0.40 2.26 -6.76
CA ASN A 84 -0.43 1.34 -7.91
C ASN A 84 -1.87 0.98 -8.32
N ALA A 85 -2.76 0.73 -7.35
CA ALA A 85 -4.16 0.47 -7.63
C ALA A 85 -4.86 1.68 -8.28
N ILE A 86 -4.58 2.90 -7.81
CA ILE A 86 -5.12 4.14 -8.39
C ILE A 86 -4.60 4.37 -9.81
N ASP A 87 -3.30 4.18 -10.07
CA ASP A 87 -2.71 4.37 -11.41
C ASP A 87 -3.24 3.32 -12.40
N ALA A 88 -3.45 2.08 -11.95
CA ALA A 88 -4.09 1.05 -12.76
C ALA A 88 -5.56 1.34 -13.07
N ASP A 89 -6.35 1.79 -12.08
CA ASP A 89 -7.74 2.20 -12.29
C ASP A 89 -7.84 3.40 -13.23
N PHE A 90 -6.92 4.35 -13.11
CA PHE A 90 -6.82 5.49 -14.00
C PHE A 90 -6.65 5.06 -15.46
N GLU A 91 -5.70 4.17 -15.72
CA GLU A 91 -5.42 3.65 -17.07
C GLU A 91 -6.63 2.89 -17.64
N LEU A 92 -7.34 2.09 -16.82
CA LEU A 92 -8.59 1.44 -17.23
C LEU A 92 -9.66 2.46 -17.64
N ARG A 93 -9.87 3.51 -16.83
CA ARG A 93 -10.86 4.55 -17.12
C ARG A 93 -10.51 5.36 -18.38
N CYS A 94 -9.23 5.59 -18.64
CA CYS A 94 -8.78 6.19 -19.89
C CYS A 94 -9.15 5.33 -21.11
N ARG A 95 -9.00 4.00 -21.02
CA ARG A 95 -9.37 3.06 -22.10
C ARG A 95 -10.88 3.01 -22.33
N GLU A 96 -11.67 3.16 -21.28
CA GLU A 96 -13.14 3.22 -21.34
C GLU A 96 -13.67 4.57 -21.88
N GLY A 97 -12.78 5.54 -22.14
CA GLY A 97 -13.13 6.83 -22.74
C GLY A 97 -13.68 7.87 -21.75
N PHE A 98 -13.47 7.68 -20.45
CA PHE A 98 -13.91 8.65 -19.44
C PHE A 98 -13.05 9.93 -19.48
N PRO A 99 -13.66 11.13 -19.35
CA PRO A 99 -12.93 12.38 -19.36
C PRO A 99 -12.03 12.51 -18.12
N VAL A 100 -10.75 12.79 -18.36
CA VAL A 100 -9.74 13.01 -17.34
C VAL A 100 -10.02 14.36 -16.65
N SER A 101 -10.40 14.38 -15.38
CA SER A 101 -10.66 15.64 -14.67
C SER A 101 -9.36 16.29 -14.17
N HIS A 102 -9.31 17.62 -14.13
CA HIS A 102 -8.12 18.44 -13.88
C HIS A 102 -7.37 18.19 -12.55
N HIS A 103 -7.92 17.42 -11.61
CA HIS A 103 -7.20 17.04 -10.39
C HIS A 103 -6.11 15.97 -10.61
N THR A 104 -6.08 15.36 -11.80
CA THR A 104 -5.14 14.27 -12.15
C THR A 104 -3.87 14.74 -12.86
N GLN A 105 -3.77 16.04 -13.22
CA GLN A 105 -2.59 16.59 -13.92
C GLN A 105 -1.29 16.52 -13.09
N THR A 106 -1.38 16.45 -11.76
CA THR A 106 -0.20 16.33 -10.89
C THR A 106 0.51 14.97 -11.06
N ILE A 107 -0.23 13.88 -11.34
CA ILE A 107 0.36 12.55 -11.51
C ILE A 107 1.12 12.46 -12.85
N THR A 108 0.60 13.11 -13.89
CA THR A 108 1.27 13.17 -15.20
C THR A 108 2.53 14.05 -15.18
N GLN A 109 2.54 15.13 -14.39
CA GLN A 109 3.72 16.00 -14.28
C GLN A 109 4.90 15.31 -13.58
N ILE A 110 4.64 14.48 -12.56
CA ILE A 110 5.69 13.70 -11.88
C ILE A 110 6.36 12.71 -12.86
N LYS A 111 5.59 12.06 -13.75
CA LYS A 111 6.12 11.17 -14.81
C LYS A 111 7.03 11.88 -15.83
N THR A 112 6.92 13.20 -16.00
CA THR A 112 7.78 13.97 -16.93
C THR A 112 9.04 14.55 -16.30
N GLU A 113 9.10 14.71 -14.98
CA GLU A 113 10.30 15.26 -14.31
C GLU A 113 11.35 14.17 -13.99
N ASP A 114 10.95 12.91 -13.80
CA ASP A 114 11.88 11.79 -13.58
C ASP A 114 12.48 11.20 -14.88
N ALA A 115 12.10 11.74 -16.05
CA ALA A 115 12.58 11.30 -17.37
C ALA A 115 13.52 12.31 -18.07
N ALA A 116 13.95 13.37 -17.37
CA ALA A 116 14.89 14.39 -17.83
C ALA A 116 16.16 14.42 -16.95
#